data_AF-A0A9D8SJ36-F1
#
_entry.id   AF-A0A9D8SJ36-F1
#
_cell.length_a   1.000
_cell.length_b   1.000
_cell.length_c   1.000
_cell.angle_alpha   90.00
_cell.angle_beta   90.00
_cell.angle_gamma   90.00
#
_symmetry.space_group_name_H-M   'P 1'
#
loop_
_entity.id
_entity.type
_entity.pdbx_description
1 polymer ?
#
loop_
_entity_poly.entity_id
_entity_poly.type
_entity_poly.pdbx_seq_one_letter_code
_entity_poly.pdbx_strand_id
1 'polypeptide(L)'
;MIFLFLGPLTFFGPVLWADTQIRLASEAKNQAVSVNRAILGVNQLFYGKDSYGLLKPGTQETWPELVEMLRELGVKSMRYPGGCGGTHAYDWKKSVGLKGGYSGLGLLEFLRLCEEIGAEPMLGISAFRGTPEEAAEFVEFLNAPNDGNHPWAKVRAELGHPEPYDVRFIEYGNESYHGNHSVKPT
;
A
#
# COMPACT_ATOMS: atom_id res chain seq x y z
N MET A 1 -79.29 -22.52 -9.18
CA MET A 1 -78.24 -22.57 -10.23
C MET A 1 -77.07 -21.76 -9.71
N ILE A 2 -75.95 -22.44 -9.41
CA ILE A 2 -74.73 -21.87 -8.84
C ILE A 2 -73.96 -21.22 -9.98
N PHE A 3 -73.59 -19.95 -9.86
CA PHE A 3 -72.55 -19.33 -10.68
C PHE A 3 -71.37 -18.97 -9.78
N LEU A 4 -70.31 -19.76 -9.89
CA LEU A 4 -68.98 -19.48 -9.37
C LEU A 4 -68.25 -18.61 -10.40
N PHE A 5 -67.94 -17.37 -10.05
CA PHE A 5 -66.95 -16.57 -10.77
C PHE A 5 -65.58 -16.85 -10.15
N LEU A 6 -64.73 -17.59 -10.87
CA LEU A 6 -63.30 -17.70 -10.60
C LEU A 6 -62.61 -16.45 -11.16
N GLY A 7 -62.45 -15.43 -10.32
CA GLY A 7 -61.50 -14.34 -10.59
C GLY A 7 -60.06 -14.82 -10.41
N PRO A 8 -59.06 -14.16 -11.05
CA PRO A 8 -57.66 -14.51 -10.89
C PRO A 8 -57.26 -14.35 -9.42
N LEU A 9 -56.76 -15.43 -8.82
CA LEU A 9 -56.16 -15.41 -7.49
C LEU A 9 -54.84 -14.64 -7.58
N THR A 10 -54.86 -13.34 -7.31
CA THR A 10 -53.64 -12.59 -7.01
C THR A 10 -53.16 -13.01 -5.62
N PHE A 11 -52.16 -13.88 -5.57
CA PHE A 11 -51.41 -14.17 -4.35
C PHE A 11 -50.56 -12.94 -4.00
N PHE A 12 -51.07 -12.05 -3.15
CA PHE A 12 -50.22 -11.22 -2.30
C PHE A 12 -49.85 -12.07 -1.08
N GLY A 13 -48.80 -12.87 -1.21
CA GLY A 13 -48.13 -13.40 -0.02
C GLY A 13 -47.64 -12.21 0.81
N PRO A 14 -47.81 -12.19 2.14
CA PRO A 14 -47.23 -11.14 2.96
C PRO A 14 -45.72 -11.22 2.78
N VAL A 15 -45.12 -10.18 2.22
CA VAL A 15 -43.67 -9.99 2.36
C VAL A 15 -43.46 -9.82 3.86
N LEU A 16 -42.88 -10.84 4.50
CA LEU A 16 -42.48 -10.80 5.91
C LEU A 16 -41.31 -9.84 6.04
N TRP A 17 -41.60 -8.55 6.14
CA TRP A 17 -40.68 -7.58 6.71
C TRP A 17 -40.71 -7.79 8.22
N ALA A 18 -39.70 -8.48 8.75
CA ALA A 18 -39.47 -8.49 10.18
C ALA A 18 -38.62 -7.27 10.54
N ASP A 19 -39.21 -6.33 11.28
CA ASP A 19 -38.44 -5.23 11.87
C ASP A 19 -37.38 -5.82 12.81
N THR A 20 -36.11 -5.69 12.42
CA THR A 20 -34.99 -6.05 13.29
C THR A 20 -34.60 -4.83 14.09
N GLN A 21 -34.87 -4.86 15.41
CA GLN A 21 -34.39 -3.81 16.32
C GLN A 21 -32.95 -4.12 16.74
N ILE A 22 -31.99 -3.34 16.23
CA ILE A 22 -30.61 -3.34 16.74
C ILE A 22 -30.54 -2.32 17.89
N ARG A 23 -30.25 -2.80 19.10
CA ARG A 23 -29.98 -1.93 20.25
C ARG A 23 -28.47 -1.79 20.42
N LEU A 24 -27.96 -0.58 20.25
CA LEU A 24 -26.58 -0.23 20.59
C LEU A 24 -26.57 0.36 21.99
N ALA A 25 -25.86 -0.29 22.92
CA ALA A 25 -25.53 0.28 24.22
C ALA A 25 -24.02 0.47 24.27
N SER A 26 -23.56 1.60 24.81
CA SER A 26 -22.15 1.90 24.98
C SER A 26 -21.87 2.14 26.46
N GLU A 27 -20.88 1.44 27.01
CA GLU A 27 -20.31 1.70 28.33
C GLU A 27 -19.18 2.74 28.27
N ALA A 28 -18.96 3.37 27.10
CA ALA A 28 -17.89 4.34 26.92
C ALA A 28 -18.04 5.47 27.93
N LYS A 29 -16.99 5.69 28.72
CA LYS A 29 -16.94 6.72 29.78
C LYS A 29 -16.81 8.15 29.25
N ASN A 30 -17.27 8.43 28.02
CA ASN A 30 -17.02 9.69 27.30
C ASN A 30 -15.53 10.09 27.24
N GLN A 31 -14.63 9.10 27.21
CA GLN A 31 -13.20 9.35 27.09
C GLN A 31 -12.79 9.29 25.63
N ALA A 32 -12.27 10.41 25.11
CA ALA A 32 -11.62 10.42 23.81
C ALA A 32 -10.32 9.59 23.88
N VAL A 33 -10.17 8.64 22.95
CA VAL A 33 -8.93 7.89 22.75
C VAL A 33 -8.39 8.25 21.39
N SER A 34 -7.10 8.57 21.32
CA SER A 34 -6.45 8.83 20.03
C SER A 34 -6.37 7.54 19.23
N VAL A 35 -6.94 7.56 18.01
CA VAL A 35 -6.76 6.48 17.04
C VAL A 35 -5.62 6.86 16.12
N ASN A 36 -4.60 6.00 16.04
CA ASN A 36 -3.49 6.22 15.12
C ASN A 36 -4.02 6.20 13.68
N ARG A 37 -3.87 7.32 12.96
CA ARG A 37 -4.38 7.45 11.59
C ARG A 37 -3.70 6.50 10.62
N ALA A 38 -2.53 5.94 10.94
CA ALA A 38 -1.89 4.89 10.14
C ALA A 38 -2.74 3.61 10.00
N ILE A 39 -3.84 3.46 10.74
CA ILE A 39 -4.84 2.42 10.50
C ILE A 39 -5.58 2.61 9.16
N LEU A 40 -5.64 3.85 8.65
CA LEU A 40 -6.18 4.20 7.34
C LEU A 40 -5.12 3.97 6.26
N GLY A 41 -4.64 2.73 6.19
CA GLY A 41 -3.53 2.31 5.35
C GLY A 41 -3.96 1.63 4.06
N VAL A 42 -3.11 1.75 3.04
CA VAL A 42 -3.26 1.05 1.76
C VAL A 42 -2.04 0.17 1.53
N ASN A 43 -2.24 -1.03 0.98
CA ASN A 43 -1.16 -1.92 0.56
C ASN A 43 -0.97 -1.82 -0.96
N GLN A 44 0.11 -1.16 -1.39
CA GLN A 44 0.47 -1.04 -2.79
C GLN A 44 1.33 -2.23 -3.20
N LEU A 45 0.75 -3.07 -4.04
CA LEU A 45 1.45 -4.20 -4.63
C LEU A 45 2.35 -3.75 -5.79
N PHE A 46 3.49 -4.41 -5.90
CA PHE A 46 4.53 -4.21 -6.90
C PHE A 46 4.20 -4.80 -8.29
N TYR A 47 3.09 -5.52 -8.44
CA TYR A 47 2.76 -6.15 -9.71
C TYR A 47 2.27 -5.13 -10.76
N GLY A 48 2.49 -5.46 -12.03
CA GLY A 48 1.94 -4.72 -13.17
C GLY A 48 2.82 -3.54 -13.60
N LYS A 49 2.92 -3.34 -14.92
CA LYS A 49 3.71 -2.23 -15.51
C LYS A 49 3.11 -0.85 -15.24
N ASP A 50 1.83 -0.79 -14.92
CA ASP A 50 1.09 0.43 -14.59
C ASP A 50 0.73 0.51 -13.09
N SER A 51 1.22 -0.44 -12.28
CA SER A 51 0.94 -0.53 -10.85
C SER A 51 -0.55 -0.48 -10.51
N TYR A 52 -1.33 -1.28 -11.23
CA TYR A 52 -2.79 -1.39 -11.08
C TYR A 52 -3.54 -0.09 -11.40
N GLY A 53 -3.06 0.65 -12.39
CA GLY A 53 -3.66 1.91 -12.83
C GLY A 53 -3.26 3.12 -11.99
N LEU A 54 -2.35 2.96 -11.02
CA LEU A 54 -1.78 4.07 -10.26
C LEU A 54 -0.94 4.98 -11.16
N LEU A 55 -0.28 4.39 -12.18
CA LEU A 55 0.56 5.11 -13.12
C LEU A 55 -0.12 5.31 -14.47
N LYS A 56 0.20 6.41 -15.15
CA LYS A 56 -0.19 6.60 -16.55
C LYS A 56 0.54 5.56 -17.41
N PRO A 57 -0.16 4.88 -18.34
CA PRO A 57 0.43 3.82 -19.15
C PRO A 57 1.72 4.22 -19.86
N GLY A 58 2.77 3.41 -19.71
CA GLY A 58 4.08 3.64 -20.34
C GLY A 58 4.95 4.69 -19.66
N THR A 59 4.53 5.21 -18.50
CA THR A 59 5.26 6.22 -17.72
C THR A 59 5.45 5.77 -16.27
N GLN A 60 6.18 6.58 -15.49
CA GLN A 60 6.31 6.47 -14.03
C GLN A 60 5.62 7.65 -13.31
N GLU A 61 4.64 8.26 -13.96
CA GLU A 61 3.85 9.38 -13.43
C GLU A 61 2.52 8.89 -12.87
N THR A 62 2.17 9.39 -11.69
CA THR A 62 0.84 9.22 -11.10
C THR A 62 -0.20 10.10 -11.80
N TRP A 63 -1.48 9.73 -11.66
CA TRP A 63 -2.59 10.59 -12.07
C TRP A 63 -2.84 11.66 -11.01
N PRO A 64 -2.80 12.97 -11.33
CA PRO A 64 -3.06 14.04 -10.36
C PRO A 64 -4.41 13.88 -9.67
N GLU A 65 -5.45 13.48 -10.41
CA GLU A 65 -6.80 13.26 -9.90
C GLU A 65 -6.83 12.11 -8.88
N LEU A 66 -6.03 11.06 -9.11
CA LEU A 66 -5.91 9.94 -8.18
C LEU A 66 -5.17 10.33 -6.91
N VAL A 67 -4.14 11.16 -7.01
CA VAL A 67 -3.42 11.71 -5.85
C VAL A 67 -4.35 12.55 -4.98
N GLU A 68 -5.17 13.41 -5.60
CA GLU A 68 -6.20 14.16 -4.87
C GLU A 68 -7.22 13.24 -4.20
N MET A 69 -7.73 12.22 -4.91
CA MET A 69 -8.64 11.25 -4.33
C MET A 69 -8.04 10.52 -3.12
N LEU A 70 -6.77 10.12 -3.17
CA LEU A 70 -6.08 9.48 -2.04
C LEU A 70 -5.96 10.43 -0.83
N ARG A 71 -5.73 11.72 -1.09
CA ARG A 71 -5.69 12.75 -0.05
C ARG A 71 -7.06 12.96 0.58
N GLU A 72 -8.12 13.05 -0.23
CA GLU A 72 -9.51 13.22 0.21
C GLU A 72 -10.04 12.00 1.00
N LEU A 73 -9.68 10.79 0.57
CA LEU A 73 -9.97 9.55 1.30
C LEU A 73 -9.26 9.50 2.66
N GLY A 74 -8.24 10.34 2.86
CA GLY A 74 -7.49 10.40 4.11
C GLY A 74 -6.59 9.19 4.29
N VAL A 75 -6.00 8.67 3.21
CA VAL A 75 -4.94 7.66 3.30
C VAL A 75 -3.78 8.25 4.09
N LYS A 76 -3.34 7.55 5.15
CA LYS A 76 -2.29 8.02 6.07
C LYS A 76 -1.13 7.06 6.25
N SER A 77 -1.19 5.89 5.66
CA SER A 77 -0.04 4.99 5.52
C SER A 77 -0.11 4.24 4.21
N MET A 78 1.04 3.93 3.64
CA MET A 78 1.14 3.11 2.44
C MET A 78 2.22 2.05 2.62
N ARG A 79 1.88 0.81 2.32
CA ARG A 79 2.80 -0.32 2.34
C ARG A 79 3.28 -0.66 0.92
N TYR A 80 4.57 -0.92 0.76
CA TYR A 80 5.21 -1.26 -0.52
C TYR A 80 6.47 -2.10 -0.27
N PRO A 81 6.90 -3.03 -1.14
CA PRO A 81 6.33 -3.47 -2.43
C PRO A 81 5.11 -4.39 -2.33
N GLY A 82 4.72 -4.77 -1.11
CA GLY A 82 3.47 -5.46 -0.83
C GLY A 82 3.40 -6.92 -1.28
N GLY A 83 2.75 -7.75 -0.45
CA GLY A 83 2.42 -9.14 -0.75
C GLY A 83 3.63 -10.05 -0.99
N CYS A 84 3.37 -11.31 -1.33
CA CYS A 84 4.41 -12.31 -1.55
C CYS A 84 5.26 -11.98 -2.78
N GLY A 85 4.65 -11.78 -3.95
CA GLY A 85 5.39 -11.61 -5.19
C GLY A 85 6.10 -10.26 -5.32
N GLY A 86 5.64 -9.22 -4.62
CA GLY A 86 6.36 -7.96 -4.52
C GLY A 86 7.54 -8.06 -3.56
N THR A 87 7.28 -8.45 -2.32
CA THR A 87 8.28 -8.41 -1.23
C THR A 87 9.34 -9.51 -1.36
N HIS A 88 8.98 -10.74 -1.74
CA HIS A 88 9.93 -11.86 -1.77
C HIS A 88 11.04 -11.64 -2.79
N ALA A 89 10.71 -11.08 -3.95
CA ALA A 89 11.68 -10.86 -5.03
C ALA A 89 12.24 -9.42 -5.06
N TYR A 90 11.91 -8.59 -4.08
CA TYR A 90 12.20 -7.16 -4.12
C TYR A 90 13.71 -6.85 -4.21
N ASP A 91 14.08 -6.04 -5.19
CA ASP A 91 15.42 -5.46 -5.36
C ASP A 91 15.28 -3.95 -5.30
N TRP A 92 15.60 -3.35 -4.15
CA TRP A 92 15.42 -1.91 -3.99
C TRP A 92 16.35 -1.11 -4.92
N LYS A 93 17.57 -1.60 -5.20
CA LYS A 93 18.49 -0.96 -6.14
C LYS A 93 17.93 -0.98 -7.56
N LYS A 94 17.23 -2.04 -7.94
CA LYS A 94 16.49 -2.08 -9.21
C LYS A 94 15.30 -1.12 -9.19
N SER A 95 14.58 -1.01 -8.07
CA SER A 95 13.40 -0.14 -7.96
C SER A 95 13.70 1.36 -7.93
N VAL A 96 14.94 1.75 -7.65
CA VAL A 96 15.45 3.12 -7.84
C VAL A 96 16.13 3.31 -9.20
N GLY A 97 16.06 2.32 -10.10
CA GLY A 97 16.56 2.42 -11.48
C GLY A 97 18.04 2.09 -11.70
N LEU A 98 18.84 1.81 -10.65
CA LEU A 98 20.29 1.62 -10.77
C LEU A 98 20.70 0.36 -11.54
N LYS A 99 19.84 -0.65 -11.59
CA LYS A 99 20.08 -1.91 -12.33
C LYS A 99 19.33 -1.96 -13.68
N GLY A 100 18.63 -0.90 -14.06
CA GLY A 100 17.79 -0.84 -15.26
C GLY A 100 16.61 -1.84 -15.23
N GLY A 101 15.80 -1.82 -16.31
CA GLY A 101 14.70 -2.77 -16.49
C GLY A 101 13.58 -2.63 -15.46
N TYR A 102 13.36 -1.41 -14.96
CA TYR A 102 12.25 -1.06 -14.08
C TYR A 102 11.15 -0.39 -14.89
N SER A 103 9.92 -0.91 -14.85
CA SER A 103 8.83 -0.43 -15.71
C SER A 103 7.49 -0.34 -14.96
N GLY A 104 7.50 0.06 -13.69
CA GLY A 104 6.32 0.25 -12.84
C GLY A 104 6.55 1.36 -11.81
N LEU A 105 5.80 1.35 -10.70
CA LEU A 105 5.99 2.30 -9.59
C LEU A 105 7.27 1.98 -8.84
N GLY A 106 8.32 2.79 -9.01
CA GLY A 106 9.61 2.58 -8.34
C GLY A 106 9.55 3.07 -6.91
N LEU A 107 10.64 2.83 -6.19
CA LEU A 107 10.72 3.32 -4.82
C LEU A 107 10.63 4.85 -4.77
N LEU A 108 11.29 5.55 -5.69
CA LEU A 108 11.28 7.00 -5.74
C LEU A 108 9.89 7.55 -6.05
N GLU A 109 9.18 6.94 -7.02
CA GLU A 109 7.81 7.31 -7.33
C GLU A 109 6.85 7.02 -6.17
N PHE A 110 7.04 5.90 -5.49
CA PHE A 110 6.24 5.52 -4.32
C PHE A 110 6.43 6.51 -3.15
N LEU A 111 7.68 6.87 -2.85
CA LEU A 111 8.00 7.82 -1.79
C LEU A 111 7.48 9.22 -2.12
N ARG A 112 7.63 9.68 -3.37
CA ARG A 112 7.04 10.94 -3.84
C ARG A 112 5.52 10.95 -3.66
N LEU A 113 4.83 9.87 -4.01
CA LEU A 113 3.38 9.75 -3.77
C LEU A 113 3.04 9.86 -2.28
N CYS A 114 3.81 9.19 -1.40
CA CYS A 114 3.61 9.27 0.04
C CYS A 114 3.75 10.71 0.57
N GLU A 115 4.77 11.44 0.11
CA GLU A 115 4.96 12.87 0.42
C GLU A 115 3.78 13.72 -0.08
N GLU A 116 3.34 13.52 -1.33
CA GLU A 116 2.24 14.28 -1.96
C GLU A 116 0.91 14.12 -1.22
N ILE A 117 0.62 12.94 -0.67
CA ILE A 117 -0.64 12.67 0.07
C ILE A 117 -0.49 12.82 1.59
N GLY A 118 0.74 13.03 2.08
CA GLY A 118 1.06 13.05 3.51
C GLY A 118 0.77 11.71 4.20
N ALA A 119 1.19 10.61 3.58
CA ALA A 119 1.09 9.26 4.11
C ALA A 119 2.46 8.75 4.60
N GLU A 120 2.43 7.95 5.66
CA GLU A 120 3.61 7.28 6.19
C GLU A 120 4.00 6.07 5.31
N PRO A 121 5.22 6.02 4.75
CA PRO A 121 5.69 4.85 4.02
C PRO A 121 6.04 3.69 4.96
N MET A 122 5.62 2.48 4.60
CA MET A 122 5.95 1.21 5.23
C MET A 122 6.62 0.31 4.19
N LEU A 123 7.93 0.10 4.31
CA LEU A 123 8.74 -0.51 3.26
C LEU A 123 9.15 -1.94 3.62
N GLY A 124 8.85 -2.89 2.76
CA GLY A 124 9.27 -4.28 2.91
C GLY A 124 10.64 -4.56 2.30
N ILE A 125 11.50 -5.26 3.03
CA ILE A 125 12.68 -5.96 2.50
C ILE A 125 12.43 -7.46 2.47
N SER A 126 13.08 -8.15 1.53
CA SER A 126 12.88 -9.59 1.37
C SER A 126 13.54 -10.38 2.51
N ALA A 127 12.87 -11.45 2.95
CA ALA A 127 13.45 -12.48 3.80
C ALA A 127 14.04 -13.66 2.99
N PHE A 128 13.92 -13.62 1.66
CA PHE A 128 14.31 -14.72 0.75
C PHE A 128 15.46 -14.36 -0.21
N ARG A 129 15.88 -13.09 -0.22
CA ARG A 129 17.01 -12.59 -1.02
C ARG A 129 17.63 -11.36 -0.38
N GLY A 130 18.78 -10.97 -0.92
CA GLY A 130 19.58 -9.86 -0.44
C GLY A 130 20.39 -10.23 0.79
N THR A 131 21.30 -9.34 1.16
CA THR A 131 22.20 -9.52 2.31
C THR A 131 21.90 -8.52 3.42
N PRO A 132 22.39 -8.75 4.66
CA PRO A 132 22.32 -7.76 5.72
C PRO A 132 22.95 -6.42 5.33
N GLU A 133 24.02 -6.44 4.53
CA GLU A 133 24.66 -5.26 3.99
C GLU A 133 23.69 -4.52 3.06
N GLU A 134 23.05 -5.20 2.10
CA GLU A 134 22.05 -4.56 1.23
C GLU A 134 20.85 -3.97 1.99
N ALA A 135 20.49 -4.55 3.14
CA ALA A 135 19.47 -4.00 4.03
C ALA A 135 19.98 -2.75 4.78
N ALA A 136 21.23 -2.75 5.26
CA ALA A 136 21.83 -1.58 5.90
C ALA A 136 21.98 -0.41 4.91
N GLU A 137 22.41 -0.70 3.67
CA GLU A 137 22.47 0.24 2.57
C GLU A 137 21.10 0.84 2.24
N PHE A 138 20.03 0.03 2.31
CA PHE A 138 18.66 0.51 2.12
C PHE A 138 18.24 1.49 3.22
N VAL A 139 18.53 1.18 4.48
CA VAL A 139 18.27 2.09 5.61
C VAL A 139 19.06 3.40 5.46
N GLU A 140 20.34 3.31 5.07
CA GLU A 140 21.18 4.48 4.81
C GLU A 140 20.60 5.32 3.66
N PHE A 141 20.25 4.69 2.53
CA PHE A 141 19.62 5.35 1.40
C PHE A 141 18.38 6.15 1.80
N LEU A 142 17.54 5.59 2.67
CA LEU A 142 16.30 6.23 3.09
C LEU A 142 16.53 7.38 4.08
N ASN A 143 17.44 7.20 5.04
CA ASN A 143 17.41 8.00 6.27
C ASN A 143 18.73 8.72 6.61
N ALA A 144 19.84 8.40 5.95
CA ALA A 144 21.11 9.05 6.28
C ALA A 144 21.20 10.47 5.72
N PRO A 145 21.85 11.41 6.42
CA PRO A 145 22.11 12.75 5.91
C PRO A 145 23.11 12.72 4.76
N ASN A 146 22.93 13.60 3.77
CA ASN A 146 23.88 13.78 2.67
C ASN A 146 25.05 14.69 3.08
N ASP A 147 25.89 14.22 4.00
CA ASP A 147 26.99 14.96 4.63
C ASP A 147 28.39 14.58 4.08
N GLY A 148 28.44 13.69 3.09
CA GLY A 148 29.67 13.16 2.49
C GLY A 148 30.21 11.87 3.12
N ASN A 149 29.63 11.40 4.22
CA ASN A 149 30.05 10.15 4.90
C ASN A 149 29.19 8.93 4.53
N HIS A 150 28.07 9.15 3.84
CA HIS A 150 27.05 8.14 3.54
C HIS A 150 26.92 7.98 2.02
N PRO A 151 27.57 6.96 1.42
CA PRO A 151 27.54 6.72 -0.02
C PRO A 151 26.12 6.64 -0.60
N TRP A 152 25.18 6.03 0.13
CA TRP A 152 23.80 5.86 -0.36
C TRP A 152 22.95 7.12 -0.18
N ALA A 153 23.25 7.98 0.78
CA ALA A 153 22.65 9.32 0.85
C ALA A 153 23.09 10.18 -0.35
N LYS A 154 24.35 10.05 -0.78
CA LYS A 154 24.84 10.70 -2.01
C LYS A 154 24.09 10.20 -3.24
N VAL A 155 23.90 8.88 -3.36
CA VAL A 155 23.12 8.30 -4.47
C VAL A 155 21.67 8.80 -4.45
N ARG A 156 21.01 8.85 -3.28
CA ARG A 156 19.67 9.43 -3.13
C ARG A 156 19.62 10.87 -3.64
N ALA A 157 20.61 11.69 -3.27
CA ALA A 157 20.73 13.07 -3.73
C ALA A 157 20.93 13.18 -5.26
N GLU A 158 21.78 12.33 -5.84
CA GLU A 158 22.00 12.27 -7.30
C GLU A 158 20.74 11.83 -8.06
N LEU A 159 19.88 11.02 -7.43
CA LEU A 159 18.57 10.63 -7.94
C LEU A 159 17.47 11.69 -7.71
N GLY A 160 17.84 12.87 -7.20
CA GLY A 160 16.96 14.04 -7.13
C GLY A 160 16.32 14.29 -5.76
N HIS A 161 16.68 13.55 -4.71
CA HIS A 161 16.14 13.74 -3.37
C HIS A 161 17.27 13.83 -2.32
N PRO A 162 17.83 15.02 -2.04
CA PRO A 162 18.98 15.16 -1.15
C PRO A 162 18.65 14.94 0.33
N GLU A 163 17.43 15.26 0.76
CA GLU A 163 17.01 15.17 2.15
C GLU A 163 16.69 13.71 2.55
N PRO A 164 16.84 13.32 3.82
CA PRO A 164 16.31 12.04 4.30
C PRO A 164 14.79 11.95 4.10
N TYR A 165 14.29 10.75 3.85
CA TYR A 165 12.85 10.46 3.81
C TYR A 165 12.24 10.23 5.20
N ASP A 166 13.07 10.09 6.24
CA ASP A 166 12.67 9.80 7.62
C ASP A 166 11.72 8.58 7.74
N VAL A 167 11.96 7.53 6.96
CA VAL A 167 11.16 6.31 6.98
C VAL A 167 11.31 5.59 8.31
N ARG A 168 10.19 5.40 9.01
CA ARG A 168 10.16 4.77 10.35
C ARG A 168 9.83 3.28 10.33
N PHE A 169 9.15 2.81 9.29
CA PHE A 169 8.62 1.45 9.22
C PHE A 169 9.31 0.67 8.09
N ILE A 170 10.19 -0.25 8.47
CA ILE A 170 10.81 -1.21 7.56
C ILE A 170 10.46 -2.62 8.04
N GLU A 171 9.82 -3.39 7.16
CA GLU A 171 9.34 -4.74 7.42
C GLU A 171 10.33 -5.78 6.88
N TYR A 172 10.66 -6.80 7.67
CA TYR A 172 11.46 -7.92 7.22
C TYR A 172 10.58 -9.10 6.81
N GLY A 173 10.47 -9.33 5.51
CA GLY A 173 9.69 -10.42 4.93
C GLY A 173 8.19 -10.13 4.76
N ASN A 174 7.49 -11.09 4.16
CA ASN A 174 6.05 -11.09 3.98
C ASN A 174 5.59 -12.54 3.99
N GLU A 175 4.59 -12.93 4.78
CA GLU A 175 3.95 -14.26 4.72
C GLU A 175 4.96 -15.43 4.53
N SER A 176 6.05 -15.46 5.31
CA SER A 176 7.17 -16.37 5.01
C SER A 176 6.79 -17.86 5.04
N TYR A 177 5.69 -18.20 5.73
CA TYR A 177 5.11 -19.55 5.74
C TYR A 177 4.38 -19.94 4.46
N HIS A 178 4.03 -18.97 3.60
CA HIS A 178 3.43 -19.22 2.28
C HIS A 178 4.47 -19.70 1.24
N GLY A 179 5.76 -19.69 1.60
CA GLY A 179 6.86 -20.17 0.76
C GLY A 179 7.59 -19.06 0.02
N ASN A 180 8.73 -19.39 -0.59
CA ASN A 180 9.66 -18.43 -1.19
C ASN A 180 9.34 -18.05 -2.65
N HIS A 181 8.26 -18.57 -3.23
CA HIS A 181 7.83 -18.28 -4.63
C HIS A 181 8.96 -18.43 -5.66
N SER A 182 9.83 -19.43 -5.48
CA SER A 182 10.98 -19.70 -6.36
C SER A 182 12.00 -18.56 -6.46
N VAL A 183 12.01 -17.64 -5.49
CA VAL A 183 13.09 -16.65 -5.35
C VAL A 183 14.41 -17.39 -5.18
N LYS A 184 15.39 -17.02 -6.01
CA LYS A 184 16.76 -17.48 -5.87
C LYS A 184 17.45 -16.57 -4.86
N PRO A 185 17.95 -17.11 -3.73
CA PRO A 185 18.81 -16.36 -2.84
C PRO A 185 20.00 -15.83 -3.63
N THR A 186 20.39 -14.60 -3.34
CA THR A 186 21.58 -13.93 -3.88
C THR A 186 22.75 -14.14 -2.96
#